data_AF-A0A921I525-F1
#
_entry.id   AF-A0A921I525-F1
#
_cell.length_a   1.000
_cell.length_b   1.000
_cell.length_c   1.000
_cell.angle_alpha   90.00
_cell.angle_beta   90.00
_cell.angle_gamma   90.00
#
_symmetry.space_group_name_H-M   'P 1'
#
loop_
_entity.id
_entity.type
_entity.pdbx_description
1 polymer ?
#
loop_
_entity_poly.entity_id
_entity_poly.type
_entity_poly.pdbx_seq_one_letter_code
_entity_poly.pdbx_strand_id
1 'polypeptide(L)'
;MKQVKFFLVALMAVVMGMSVTSCMNGDDNHNVTMTVPVKYNYGSFLMGDATTKLVPTTELGFLDGNMYIISCQYDQSQVTANSTSIPVTLLSTPLCIDPKDNERLSAIKSEPTNPLYSLDKQQSSLVYYDKNTIVLTMPYWVKVTNSSVEESEVKKHSFILYYNPDEIKSTDTKLNLYISHRVNDEEGESVTRSNFTYAYRAYSISSALNAFSSKTEGKLPKYLVLKAQTNNSKDELKEENGETSVEYDYAFTE
;
A
#
# COMPACT_ATOMS: atom_id res chain seq x y z
N MET A 1 7.57 28.87 -20.02
CA MET A 1 6.46 28.14 -19.37
C MET A 1 6.26 26.78 -20.05
N LYS A 2 6.95 25.71 -19.63
CA LYS A 2 6.72 24.35 -20.18
C LYS A 2 7.28 23.17 -19.36
N GLN A 3 7.67 23.34 -18.10
CA GLN A 3 8.23 22.25 -17.27
C GLN A 3 7.50 21.97 -15.94
N VAL A 4 6.53 22.79 -15.52
CA VAL A 4 5.76 22.55 -14.28
C VAL A 4 4.87 21.31 -14.36
N LYS A 5 4.51 20.88 -15.58
CA LYS A 5 3.64 19.71 -15.80
C LYS A 5 4.32 18.38 -15.49
N PHE A 6 5.64 18.27 -15.54
CA PHE A 6 6.32 16.97 -15.38
C PHE A 6 6.48 16.54 -13.92
N PHE A 7 6.63 17.46 -12.96
CA PHE A 7 6.79 17.10 -11.55
C PHE A 7 5.44 16.73 -10.90
N LEU A 8 4.36 17.43 -11.26
CA LEU A 8 3.00 17.03 -10.88
C LEU A 8 2.63 15.67 -11.48
N VAL A 9 3.07 15.37 -12.71
CA VAL A 9 2.86 14.06 -13.33
C VAL A 9 3.78 12.99 -12.72
N ALA A 10 4.99 13.31 -12.27
CA ALA A 10 5.85 12.36 -11.55
C ALA A 10 5.32 12.05 -10.13
N LEU A 11 4.79 13.07 -9.44
CA LEU A 11 4.03 12.89 -8.20
C LEU A 11 2.79 12.04 -8.47
N MET A 12 2.02 12.32 -9.53
CA MET A 12 0.83 11.54 -9.91
C MET A 12 1.14 10.14 -10.47
N ALA A 13 2.31 9.92 -11.07
CA ALA A 13 2.69 8.64 -11.68
C ALA A 13 3.24 7.64 -10.65
N VAL A 14 3.84 8.12 -9.56
CA VAL A 14 4.20 7.29 -8.40
C VAL A 14 3.00 7.18 -7.43
N VAL A 15 2.12 8.19 -7.39
CA VAL A 15 0.92 8.26 -6.55
C VAL A 15 -0.37 8.03 -7.36
N MET A 16 -0.41 7.00 -8.21
CA MET A 16 -1.65 6.70 -8.99
C MET A 16 -2.82 6.15 -8.15
N GLY A 17 -2.72 6.15 -6.82
CA GLY A 17 -3.76 5.63 -5.92
C GLY A 17 -4.32 6.63 -4.91
N MET A 18 -3.88 7.88 -4.84
CA MET A 18 -4.28 8.78 -3.75
C MET A 18 -4.64 10.19 -4.21
N SER A 19 -5.72 10.70 -3.65
CA SER A 19 -6.37 11.95 -4.04
C SER A 19 -5.51 13.17 -3.69
N VAL A 20 -5.13 13.95 -4.70
CA VAL A 20 -4.77 15.36 -4.53
C VAL A 20 -6.03 16.18 -4.79
N THR A 21 -6.59 16.80 -3.75
CA THR A 21 -7.71 17.73 -3.91
C THR A 21 -7.19 19.13 -3.65
N SER A 22 -7.17 19.96 -4.69
CA SER A 22 -7.06 21.40 -4.52
C SER A 22 -8.46 21.93 -4.25
N CYS A 23 -8.69 22.44 -3.04
CA CYS A 23 -9.93 23.13 -2.71
C CYS A 23 -9.91 24.52 -3.37
N MET A 24 -10.37 24.61 -4.62
CA MET A 24 -10.54 25.87 -5.37
C MET A 24 -11.72 26.69 -4.80
N ASN A 25 -11.54 27.29 -3.63
CA ASN A 25 -12.43 28.32 -3.11
C ASN A 25 -11.71 29.68 -3.20
N GLY A 26 -12.02 30.47 -4.24
CA GLY A 26 -11.55 31.85 -4.40
C GLY A 26 -10.07 31.97 -4.81
N ASP A 27 -9.75 33.04 -5.52
CA ASP A 27 -8.47 33.28 -6.25
C ASP A 27 -7.16 33.26 -5.42
N ASP A 28 -7.19 32.93 -4.12
CA ASP A 28 -6.00 33.00 -3.23
C ASP A 28 -5.70 31.72 -2.42
N ASN A 29 -6.48 30.63 -2.54
CA ASN A 29 -6.18 29.40 -1.79
C ASN A 29 -5.11 28.53 -2.48
N HIS A 30 -3.86 28.68 -2.04
CA HIS A 30 -2.71 27.91 -2.53
C HIS A 30 -2.50 26.57 -1.81
N ASN A 31 -3.37 26.21 -0.85
CA ASN A 31 -3.21 24.99 -0.09
C ASN A 31 -3.64 23.76 -0.90
N VAL A 32 -2.74 22.78 -0.98
CA VAL A 32 -2.98 21.48 -1.59
C VAL A 32 -3.00 20.42 -0.51
N THR A 33 -4.07 19.63 -0.46
CA THR A 33 -4.18 18.46 0.41
C THR A 33 -3.70 17.22 -0.34
N MET A 34 -2.92 16.38 0.33
CA MET A 34 -2.48 15.08 -0.16
C MET A 34 -2.62 14.01 0.94
N THR A 35 -2.92 12.79 0.51
CA THR A 35 -2.71 11.59 1.32
C THR A 35 -1.71 10.73 0.57
N VAL A 36 -0.60 10.30 1.19
CA VAL A 36 0.51 9.67 0.45
C VAL A 36 1.31 8.70 1.32
N PRO A 37 1.80 7.55 0.79
CA PRO A 37 2.75 6.71 1.49
C PRO A 37 4.13 7.39 1.55
N VAL A 38 4.76 7.30 2.71
CA VAL A 38 6.05 7.91 2.99
C VAL A 38 6.90 6.99 3.85
N LYS A 39 8.21 7.16 3.75
CA LYS A 39 9.15 6.56 4.71
C LYS A 39 9.47 7.57 5.81
N TYR A 40 9.37 7.16 7.06
CA TYR A 40 9.79 8.00 8.18
C TYR A 40 11.30 8.24 8.14
N ASN A 41 11.70 9.49 8.33
CA ASN A 41 13.07 9.98 8.25
C ASN A 41 13.32 10.98 9.38
N TYR A 42 13.24 10.50 10.63
CA TYR A 42 13.66 11.18 11.86
C TYR A 42 13.31 12.68 11.93
N GLY A 43 12.02 12.98 12.12
CA GLY A 43 11.49 14.35 12.11
C GLY A 43 10.99 14.84 10.74
N SER A 44 11.07 14.00 9.71
CA SER A 44 10.51 14.25 8.38
C SER A 44 9.99 12.96 7.74
N PHE A 45 9.37 13.07 6.58
CA PHE A 45 8.87 11.96 5.78
C PHE A 45 9.47 12.02 4.37
N LEU A 46 10.08 10.93 3.91
CA LEU A 46 10.65 10.83 2.57
C LEU A 46 9.61 10.26 1.60
N MET A 47 9.51 10.87 0.42
CA MET A 47 8.67 10.35 -0.67
C MET A 47 9.40 9.24 -1.45
N GLY A 48 8.63 8.53 -2.27
CA GLY A 48 9.11 7.44 -3.12
C GLY A 48 10.24 7.78 -4.10
N ASP A 49 10.40 9.05 -4.43
CA ASP A 49 11.49 9.56 -5.26
C ASP A 49 12.85 9.63 -4.53
N ALA A 50 12.88 9.24 -3.25
CA ALA A 50 14.03 9.23 -2.35
C ALA A 50 14.71 10.60 -2.12
N THR A 51 14.13 11.70 -2.60
CA THR A 51 14.74 13.04 -2.56
C THR A 51 13.85 14.09 -1.92
N THR A 52 12.54 14.01 -2.17
CA THR A 52 11.55 14.94 -1.64
C THR A 52 11.21 14.59 -0.20
N LYS A 53 11.45 15.54 0.71
CA LYS A 53 11.09 15.45 2.12
C LYS A 53 9.85 16.27 2.42
N LEU A 54 8.87 15.68 3.08
CA LEU A 54 7.76 16.38 3.70
C LEU A 54 8.12 16.63 5.16
N VAL A 55 8.23 17.90 5.54
CA VAL A 55 8.71 18.34 6.86
C VAL A 55 7.52 18.89 7.64
N PRO A 56 7.03 18.18 8.66
CA PRO A 56 5.93 18.69 9.48
C PRO A 56 6.28 20.04 10.12
N THR A 57 5.35 20.99 10.06
CA THR A 57 5.48 22.31 10.70
C THR A 57 5.24 22.27 12.20
N THR A 58 4.68 21.16 12.70
CA THR A 58 4.49 20.84 14.12
C THR A 58 5.44 19.74 14.52
N GLU A 59 5.88 19.74 15.78
CA GLU A 59 6.72 18.68 16.32
C GLU A 59 6.03 17.31 16.18
N LEU A 60 6.74 16.35 15.60
CA LEU A 60 6.30 14.96 15.53
C LEU A 60 6.55 14.30 16.89
N GLY A 61 5.54 13.62 17.42
CA GLY A 61 5.76 12.66 18.50
C GLY A 61 6.66 11.50 18.05
N PHE A 62 7.02 10.64 19.00
CA PHE A 62 7.79 9.43 18.69
C PHE A 62 7.00 8.51 17.75
N LEU A 63 7.63 8.13 16.64
CA LEU A 63 7.15 7.19 15.65
C LEU A 63 8.12 5.98 15.62
N ASP A 64 7.58 4.78 15.77
CA ASP A 64 8.32 3.52 15.95
C ASP A 64 8.39 2.62 14.71
N GLY A 65 7.68 2.99 13.65
CA GLY A 65 7.65 2.31 12.35
C GLY A 65 8.53 2.99 11.29
N ASN A 66 8.56 2.37 10.11
CA ASN A 66 9.38 2.80 8.98
C ASN A 66 8.54 3.43 7.86
N MET A 67 7.39 2.84 7.54
CA MET A 67 6.51 3.28 6.47
C MET A 67 5.17 3.75 7.04
N TYR A 68 4.70 4.87 6.53
CA TYR A 68 3.48 5.52 6.97
C TYR A 68 2.62 5.94 5.79
N ILE A 69 1.32 6.04 6.01
CA ILE A 69 0.45 6.93 5.23
C ILE A 69 0.23 8.19 6.05
N ILE A 70 0.48 9.34 5.45
CA ILE A 70 0.16 10.64 6.04
C ILE A 70 -0.92 11.32 5.22
N SER A 71 -1.81 12.04 5.91
CA SER A 71 -2.68 13.06 5.31
C SER A 71 -2.15 14.42 5.72
N CYS A 72 -1.81 15.27 4.76
CA CYS A 72 -1.19 16.56 5.02
C CYS A 72 -1.62 17.63 4.00
N GLN A 73 -1.36 18.88 4.34
CA GLN A 73 -1.51 20.02 3.45
C GLN A 73 -0.19 20.79 3.33
N TYR A 74 0.03 21.39 2.17
CA TYR A 74 1.15 22.31 1.94
C TYR A 74 0.71 23.51 1.09
N ASP A 75 1.42 24.61 1.24
CA ASP A 75 1.23 25.80 0.40
C ASP A 75 2.02 25.64 -0.90
N GLN A 76 1.30 25.52 -2.03
CA GLN A 76 1.89 25.34 -3.34
C GLN A 76 2.76 26.53 -3.78
N SER A 77 2.50 27.74 -3.28
CA SER A 77 3.30 28.92 -3.60
C SER A 77 4.75 28.81 -3.11
N GLN A 78 4.99 27.96 -2.10
CA GLN A 78 6.31 27.71 -1.50
C GLN A 78 7.07 26.56 -2.20
N VAL A 79 6.44 25.90 -3.18
CA VAL A 79 7.03 24.74 -3.86
C VAL A 79 7.50 25.13 -5.25
N THR A 80 8.78 24.92 -5.50
CA THR A 80 9.41 25.10 -6.81
C THR A 80 9.77 23.74 -7.42
N ALA A 81 10.14 23.72 -8.70
CA ALA A 81 10.56 22.50 -9.38
C ALA A 81 11.81 21.83 -8.76
N ASN A 82 12.58 22.56 -7.94
CA ASN A 82 13.81 22.07 -7.30
C ASN A 82 13.64 21.88 -5.78
N SER A 83 12.42 22.04 -5.25
CA SER A 83 12.18 21.91 -3.82
C SER A 83 12.33 20.46 -3.39
N THR A 84 13.37 20.16 -2.62
CA THR A 84 13.61 18.84 -2.00
C THR A 84 13.07 18.75 -0.58
N SER A 85 12.54 19.85 -0.04
CA SER A 85 11.91 19.89 1.28
C SER A 85 10.70 20.79 1.22
N ILE A 86 9.56 20.23 1.59
CA ILE A 86 8.24 20.86 1.53
C ILE A 86 7.72 20.89 2.96
N PRO A 87 7.53 22.08 3.55
CA PRO A 87 6.84 22.20 4.83
C PRO A 87 5.39 21.73 4.69
N VAL A 88 4.93 20.88 5.60
CA VAL A 88 3.57 20.34 5.58
C VAL A 88 2.90 20.48 6.93
N THR A 89 1.59 20.73 6.94
CA THR A 89 0.76 20.57 8.14
C THR A 89 0.07 19.22 8.09
N LEU A 90 0.24 18.39 9.10
CA LEU A 90 -0.45 17.10 9.20
C LEU A 90 -1.93 17.31 9.53
N LEU A 91 -2.80 16.60 8.83
CA LEU A 91 -4.26 16.67 9.00
C LEU A 91 -4.80 15.54 9.89
N SER A 92 -3.98 14.50 10.11
CA SER A 92 -4.27 13.38 11.00
C SER A 92 -2.98 12.82 11.57
N THR A 93 -3.11 11.97 12.59
CA THR A 93 -1.99 11.13 13.05
C THR A 93 -1.47 10.27 11.89
N PRO A 94 -0.15 10.21 11.65
CA PRO A 94 0.46 9.29 10.69
C PRO A 94 0.04 7.83 10.96
N LEU A 95 -0.44 7.14 9.94
CA LEU A 95 -0.84 5.73 10.03
C LEU A 95 0.36 4.85 9.70
N CYS A 96 0.85 4.07 10.66
CA CYS A 96 1.90 3.08 10.39
C CYS A 96 1.36 1.98 9.47
N ILE A 97 2.11 1.68 8.41
CA ILE A 97 1.76 0.65 7.42
C ILE A 97 2.86 -0.40 7.27
N ASP A 98 3.75 -0.51 8.25
CA ASP A 98 4.71 -1.60 8.28
C ASP A 98 3.98 -2.96 8.36
N PRO A 99 4.42 -3.98 7.61
CA PRO A 99 3.98 -5.34 7.83
C PRO A 99 4.33 -5.80 9.23
N LYS A 100 3.43 -6.57 9.84
CA LYS A 100 3.77 -7.33 11.05
C LYS A 100 4.93 -8.28 10.73
N ASP A 101 5.67 -8.72 11.75
CA ASP A 101 6.86 -9.56 11.56
C ASP A 101 6.60 -10.81 10.70
N ASN A 102 5.41 -11.43 10.87
CA ASN A 102 4.98 -12.61 10.13
C ASN A 102 4.33 -12.30 8.75
N GLU A 103 4.18 -11.03 8.39
CA GLU A 103 3.54 -10.60 7.14
C GLU A 103 4.53 -10.30 6.02
N ARG A 104 5.83 -10.19 6.33
CA ARG A 104 6.90 -9.87 5.38
C ARG A 104 6.88 -10.81 4.17
N LEU A 105 7.29 -10.29 3.01
CA LEU A 105 7.32 -11.07 1.77
C LEU A 105 8.10 -12.38 1.94
N SER A 106 7.46 -13.49 1.63
CA SER A 106 8.02 -14.84 1.74
C SER A 106 8.05 -15.57 0.39
N ALA A 107 9.00 -16.51 0.23
CA ALA A 107 8.97 -17.49 -0.86
C ALA A 107 8.19 -18.76 -0.49
N ILE A 108 7.69 -18.83 0.75
CA ILE A 108 6.95 -19.97 1.29
C ILE A 108 5.46 -19.66 1.20
N LYS A 109 4.70 -20.59 0.59
CA LYS A 109 3.25 -20.49 0.51
C LYS A 109 2.64 -20.40 1.92
N SER A 110 1.72 -19.45 2.10
CA SER A 110 0.85 -19.39 3.28
C SER A 110 -0.59 -19.64 2.88
N GLU A 111 -1.20 -20.67 3.47
CA GLU A 111 -2.63 -20.92 3.28
C GLU A 111 -3.47 -19.87 4.01
N PRO A 112 -4.47 -19.27 3.35
CA PRO A 112 -5.38 -18.33 3.98
C PRO A 112 -6.34 -19.07 4.93
N THR A 113 -6.80 -18.39 5.97
CA THR A 113 -7.93 -18.87 6.80
C THR A 113 -9.22 -18.14 6.44
N ASN A 114 -9.10 -16.92 5.91
CA ASN A 114 -10.22 -16.03 5.61
C ASN A 114 -10.03 -15.40 4.22
N PRO A 115 -11.12 -15.04 3.55
CA PRO A 115 -11.06 -14.32 2.29
C PRO A 115 -10.72 -12.84 2.53
N LEU A 116 -10.12 -12.18 1.55
CA LEU A 116 -10.28 -10.72 1.43
C LEU A 116 -11.73 -10.39 1.04
N TYR A 117 -12.20 -9.20 1.38
CA TYR A 117 -13.52 -8.76 0.95
C TYR A 117 -13.58 -8.64 -0.58
N SER A 118 -12.56 -8.02 -1.19
CA SER A 118 -12.38 -7.93 -2.64
C SER A 118 -10.90 -7.76 -3.02
N LEU A 119 -10.60 -7.94 -4.30
CA LEU A 119 -9.30 -7.65 -4.92
C LEU A 119 -9.51 -7.02 -6.31
N ASP A 120 -10.45 -6.08 -6.42
CA ASP A 120 -10.68 -5.29 -7.62
C ASP A 120 -10.05 -3.89 -7.51
N LYS A 121 -9.80 -3.21 -8.63
CA LYS A 121 -9.16 -1.88 -8.65
C LYS A 121 -10.03 -0.72 -8.12
N GLN A 122 -11.30 -0.95 -7.81
CA GLN A 122 -12.18 0.06 -7.20
C GLN A 122 -12.01 0.09 -5.68
N GLN A 123 -11.84 -1.07 -5.05
CA GLN A 123 -11.75 -1.21 -3.60
C GLN A 123 -10.36 -1.59 -3.08
N SER A 124 -9.52 -2.18 -3.93
CA SER A 124 -8.14 -2.48 -3.61
C SER A 124 -7.21 -1.68 -4.50
N SER A 125 -5.99 -1.44 -4.03
CA SER A 125 -4.99 -0.72 -4.80
C SER A 125 -3.59 -1.22 -4.52
N LEU A 126 -2.74 -1.15 -5.54
CA LEU A 126 -1.30 -1.23 -5.43
C LEU A 126 -0.71 0.14 -5.78
N VAL A 127 0.05 0.72 -4.86
CA VAL A 127 0.82 1.94 -5.09
C VAL A 127 2.30 1.57 -5.01
N TYR A 128 3.09 1.99 -6.01
CA TYR A 128 4.53 1.87 -5.93
C TYR A 128 5.07 2.99 -5.04
N TYR A 129 5.66 2.66 -3.90
CA TYR A 129 6.44 3.64 -3.17
C TYR A 129 7.77 3.87 -3.90
N ASP A 130 8.50 2.80 -4.19
CA ASP A 130 9.69 2.85 -5.05
C ASP A 130 9.78 1.57 -5.89
N LYS A 131 10.91 1.37 -6.60
CA LYS A 131 11.15 0.19 -7.44
C LYS A 131 10.93 -1.14 -6.69
N ASN A 132 11.24 -1.14 -5.40
CA ASN A 132 11.39 -2.32 -4.56
C ASN A 132 10.31 -2.40 -3.49
N THR A 133 9.44 -1.41 -3.36
CA THR A 133 8.48 -1.29 -2.27
C THR A 133 7.11 -0.94 -2.82
N ILE A 134 6.13 -1.78 -2.52
CA ILE A 134 4.72 -1.55 -2.87
C ILE A 134 3.91 -1.33 -1.61
N VAL A 135 2.86 -0.51 -1.72
CA VAL A 135 1.85 -0.31 -0.69
C VAL A 135 0.55 -0.91 -1.18
N LEU A 136 0.00 -1.85 -0.42
CA LEU A 136 -1.26 -2.51 -0.71
C LEU A 136 -2.38 -1.96 0.17
N THR A 137 -3.52 -1.66 -0.45
CA THR A 137 -4.79 -1.40 0.22
C THR A 137 -5.66 -2.63 0.05
N MET A 138 -5.99 -3.29 1.15
CA MET A 138 -6.68 -4.59 1.16
C MET A 138 -7.98 -4.48 1.95
N PRO A 139 -9.15 -4.55 1.29
CA PRO A 139 -10.42 -4.60 1.99
C PRO A 139 -10.62 -5.99 2.61
N TYR A 140 -11.05 -6.02 3.87
CA TYR A 140 -11.22 -7.27 4.62
C TYR A 140 -12.38 -7.17 5.61
N TRP A 141 -12.95 -8.32 5.95
CA TRP A 141 -14.04 -8.43 6.90
C TRP A 141 -13.57 -8.16 8.33
N VAL A 142 -14.37 -7.44 9.11
CA VAL A 142 -14.11 -7.10 10.50
C VAL A 142 -15.36 -7.19 11.36
N LYS A 143 -15.14 -7.51 12.63
CA LYS A 143 -16.11 -7.30 13.70
C LYS A 143 -16.16 -5.80 14.04
N VAL A 144 -17.38 -5.29 14.18
CA VAL A 144 -17.63 -3.91 14.62
C VAL A 144 -18.41 -3.95 15.93
N THR A 145 -17.90 -3.24 16.95
CA THR A 145 -18.56 -3.05 18.24
C THR A 145 -18.85 -1.55 18.41
N ASN A 146 -20.09 -1.20 18.78
CA ASN A 146 -20.48 0.20 19.01
C ASN A 146 -20.13 1.16 17.85
N SER A 147 -20.29 0.70 16.60
CA SER A 147 -19.97 1.45 15.37
C SER A 147 -18.47 1.73 15.14
N SER A 148 -17.58 1.03 15.84
CA SER A 148 -16.13 1.13 15.68
C SER A 148 -15.47 -0.23 15.54
N VAL A 149 -14.35 -0.29 14.83
CA VAL A 149 -13.49 -1.49 14.80
C VAL A 149 -12.50 -1.36 15.95
N GLU A 150 -12.52 -2.32 16.86
CA GLU A 150 -11.60 -2.34 18.00
C GLU A 150 -10.17 -2.71 17.55
N GLU A 151 -9.16 -2.15 18.21
CA GLU A 151 -7.76 -2.47 17.91
C GLU A 151 -7.43 -3.95 18.19
N SER A 152 -8.09 -4.54 19.18
CA SER A 152 -8.01 -5.97 19.51
C SER A 152 -8.41 -6.85 18.32
N GLU A 153 -9.47 -6.48 17.60
CA GLU A 153 -9.90 -7.13 16.37
C GLU A 153 -8.83 -6.96 15.28
N VAL A 154 -8.40 -5.73 15.00
CA VAL A 154 -7.37 -5.47 13.97
C VAL A 154 -6.09 -6.27 14.20
N LYS A 155 -5.71 -6.50 15.46
CA LYS A 155 -4.53 -7.31 15.82
C LYS A 155 -4.65 -8.77 15.41
N LYS A 156 -5.85 -9.35 15.34
CA LYS A 156 -6.09 -10.75 14.91
C LYS A 156 -5.85 -10.99 13.43
N HIS A 157 -5.99 -9.96 12.59
CA HIS A 157 -5.86 -10.09 11.14
C HIS A 157 -4.40 -9.97 10.68
N SER A 158 -3.94 -10.94 9.90
CA SER A 158 -2.64 -10.95 9.26
C SER A 158 -2.75 -11.04 7.74
N PHE A 159 -1.96 -10.25 7.03
CA PHE A 159 -1.89 -10.21 5.56
C PHE A 159 -0.50 -10.59 5.11
N ILE A 160 -0.29 -11.87 4.77
CA ILE A 160 1.02 -12.39 4.42
C ILE A 160 1.18 -12.33 2.90
N LEU A 161 2.17 -11.59 2.42
CA LEU A 161 2.52 -11.55 1.00
C LEU A 161 3.53 -12.66 0.69
N TYR A 162 3.32 -13.42 -0.38
CA TYR A 162 4.29 -14.42 -0.82
C TYR A 162 4.39 -14.49 -2.35
N TYR A 163 5.44 -15.13 -2.83
CA TYR A 163 5.64 -15.48 -4.24
C TYR A 163 6.16 -16.91 -4.34
N ASN A 164 5.96 -17.56 -5.49
CA ASN A 164 6.47 -18.89 -5.75
C ASN A 164 7.61 -18.82 -6.78
N PRO A 165 8.89 -19.01 -6.38
CA PRO A 165 10.01 -18.94 -7.32
C PRO A 165 9.99 -20.06 -8.38
N ASP A 166 9.34 -21.18 -8.09
CA ASP A 166 9.25 -22.33 -9.01
C ASP A 166 8.23 -22.12 -10.13
N GLU A 167 7.31 -21.16 -9.96
CA GLU A 167 6.36 -20.76 -11.01
C GLU A 167 6.99 -19.86 -12.07
N ILE A 168 8.16 -19.28 -11.80
CA ILE A 168 8.82 -18.31 -12.68
C ILE A 168 9.61 -19.02 -13.77
N LYS A 169 9.27 -18.72 -15.02
CA LYS A 169 9.91 -19.25 -16.24
C LYS A 169 10.69 -18.16 -16.96
N SER A 170 11.67 -18.56 -17.78
CA SER A 170 12.55 -17.63 -18.50
C SER A 170 11.84 -16.70 -19.48
N THR A 171 10.66 -17.09 -19.96
CA THR A 171 9.84 -16.32 -20.88
C THR A 171 8.79 -15.46 -20.19
N ASP A 172 8.70 -15.50 -18.86
CA ASP A 172 7.66 -14.79 -18.14
C ASP A 172 7.84 -13.28 -18.24
N THR A 173 6.70 -12.59 -18.28
CA THR A 173 6.63 -11.12 -18.24
C THR A 173 5.80 -10.63 -17.06
N LYS A 174 5.27 -11.55 -16.25
CA LYS A 174 4.39 -11.28 -15.12
C LYS A 174 4.97 -11.90 -13.87
N LEU A 175 5.06 -11.13 -12.79
CA LEU A 175 5.42 -11.62 -11.47
C LEU A 175 4.15 -11.77 -10.63
N ASN A 176 3.82 -13.00 -10.26
CA ASN A 176 2.69 -13.29 -9.37
C ASN A 176 3.08 -13.05 -7.91
N LEU A 177 2.27 -12.26 -7.21
CA LEU A 177 2.33 -12.08 -5.76
C LEU A 177 0.99 -12.51 -5.16
N TYR A 178 1.04 -13.30 -4.11
CA TYR A 178 -0.12 -13.90 -3.48
C TYR A 178 -0.33 -13.30 -2.08
N ILE A 179 -1.58 -12.95 -1.76
CA ILE A 179 -1.97 -12.40 -0.47
C ILE A 179 -2.74 -13.48 0.29
N SER A 180 -2.21 -13.87 1.45
CA SER A 180 -2.85 -14.80 2.38
C SER A 180 -3.44 -13.99 3.54
N HIS A 181 -4.77 -13.87 3.57
CA HIS A 181 -5.48 -13.29 4.71
C HIS A 181 -5.72 -14.38 5.76
N ARG A 182 -5.22 -14.12 6.97
CA ARG A 182 -5.31 -15.04 8.10
C ARG A 182 -5.88 -14.31 9.30
N VAL A 183 -6.73 -14.99 10.05
CA VAL A 183 -7.32 -14.49 11.28
C VAL A 183 -6.99 -15.46 12.40
N ASN A 184 -6.49 -14.91 13.50
CA ASN A 184 -6.18 -15.68 14.71
C ASN A 184 -7.26 -15.43 15.78
N ASP A 185 -8.40 -16.10 15.63
CA ASP A 185 -9.44 -16.15 16.66
C ASP A 185 -9.07 -17.18 17.74
N GLU A 186 -9.52 -16.95 18.98
CA GLU A 186 -9.28 -17.90 20.07
C GLU A 186 -10.08 -19.19 19.82
N GLU A 187 -9.52 -20.33 20.25
CA GLU A 187 -10.19 -21.62 20.06
C GLU A 187 -11.56 -21.64 20.76
N GLY A 188 -12.61 -21.96 20.02
CA GLY A 188 -14.00 -21.95 20.51
C GLY A 188 -14.68 -20.57 20.48
N GLU A 189 -13.99 -19.51 20.07
CA GLU A 189 -14.59 -18.19 19.85
C GLU A 189 -15.46 -18.22 18.58
N SER A 190 -16.75 -17.89 18.70
CA SER A 190 -17.61 -17.64 17.54
C SER A 190 -17.62 -16.16 17.25
N VAL A 191 -16.88 -15.74 16.23
CA VAL A 191 -16.82 -14.33 15.79
C VAL A 191 -17.58 -14.16 14.48
N THR A 192 -18.52 -13.22 14.46
CA THR A 192 -19.20 -12.80 13.22
C THR A 192 -18.61 -11.49 12.74
N ARG A 193 -18.04 -11.50 11.53
CA ARG A 193 -17.54 -10.32 10.82
C ARG A 193 -18.46 -10.00 9.65
N SER A 194 -19.23 -8.92 9.77
CA SER A 194 -20.28 -8.54 8.79
C SER A 194 -20.06 -7.15 8.17
N ASN A 195 -19.03 -6.44 8.59
CA ASN A 195 -18.57 -5.19 8.00
C ASN A 195 -17.21 -5.40 7.33
N PHE A 196 -16.80 -4.49 6.47
CA PHE A 196 -15.44 -4.47 5.95
C PHE A 196 -14.74 -3.14 6.27
N THR A 197 -13.42 -3.21 6.35
CA THR A 197 -12.53 -2.05 6.45
C THR A 197 -11.28 -2.30 5.60
N TYR A 198 -10.31 -1.38 5.63
CA TYR A 198 -9.08 -1.46 4.84
C TYR A 198 -7.85 -1.69 5.72
N ALA A 199 -7.02 -2.64 5.32
CA ALA A 199 -5.66 -2.78 5.80
C ALA A 199 -4.70 -2.15 4.78
N TYR A 200 -3.70 -1.42 5.29
CA TYR A 200 -2.64 -0.84 4.49
C TYR A 200 -1.30 -1.45 4.90
N ARG A 201 -0.51 -1.92 3.92
CA ARG A 201 0.78 -2.57 4.18
C ARG A 201 1.82 -2.23 3.12
N ALA A 202 3.02 -1.85 3.56
CA ALA A 202 4.18 -1.60 2.72
C ALA A 202 5.10 -2.82 2.66
N TYR A 203 5.13 -3.52 1.54
CA TYR A 203 5.99 -4.70 1.36
C TYR A 203 7.20 -4.35 0.50
N SER A 204 8.39 -4.73 0.98
CA SER A 204 9.54 -4.86 0.09
C SER A 204 9.37 -6.10 -0.79
N ILE A 205 9.43 -5.90 -2.10
CA ILE A 205 9.34 -6.93 -3.14
C ILE A 205 10.68 -7.27 -3.79
N SER A 206 11.80 -6.74 -3.25
CA SER A 206 13.15 -6.95 -3.78
C SER A 206 13.50 -8.43 -3.97
N SER A 207 13.12 -9.30 -3.03
CA SER A 207 13.42 -10.73 -3.12
C SER A 207 12.69 -11.40 -4.28
N ALA A 208 11.41 -11.08 -4.49
CA ALA A 208 10.63 -11.57 -5.63
C ALA A 208 11.15 -11.02 -6.96
N LEU A 209 11.51 -9.74 -7.02
CA LEU A 209 12.12 -9.13 -8.21
C LEU A 209 13.48 -9.76 -8.55
N ASN A 210 14.32 -10.04 -7.55
CA ASN A 210 15.60 -10.71 -7.74
C ASN A 210 15.40 -12.15 -8.25
N ALA A 211 14.46 -12.89 -7.67
CA ALA A 211 14.10 -14.23 -8.14
C ALA A 211 13.62 -14.19 -9.59
N PHE A 212 12.74 -13.24 -9.93
CA PHE A 212 12.25 -13.03 -11.29
C PHE A 212 13.39 -12.75 -12.28
N SER A 213 14.24 -11.76 -11.97
CA SER A 213 15.37 -11.37 -12.81
C SER A 213 16.36 -12.52 -13.01
N SER A 214 16.65 -13.30 -11.95
CA SER A 214 17.54 -14.46 -12.04
C SER A 214 17.05 -15.55 -13.01
N LYS A 215 15.74 -15.69 -13.18
CA LYS A 215 15.13 -16.69 -14.07
C LYS A 215 14.91 -16.16 -15.48
N THR A 216 14.82 -14.85 -15.66
CA THR A 216 14.42 -14.17 -16.90
C THR A 216 15.58 -13.43 -17.58
N GLU A 217 16.82 -13.86 -17.32
CA GLU A 217 18.04 -13.31 -17.93
C GLU A 217 18.27 -11.82 -17.61
N GLY A 218 18.00 -11.42 -16.36
CA GLY A 218 18.21 -10.05 -15.91
C GLY A 218 16.97 -9.15 -16.03
N LYS A 219 15.91 -9.61 -16.68
CA LYS A 219 14.73 -8.78 -16.99
C LYS A 219 13.92 -8.41 -15.75
N LEU A 220 13.26 -7.26 -15.80
CA LEU A 220 12.21 -6.89 -14.85
C LEU A 220 10.84 -7.38 -15.35
N PRO A 221 9.88 -7.66 -14.45
CA PRO A 221 8.53 -7.99 -14.87
C PRO A 221 7.89 -6.78 -15.57
N LYS A 222 7.06 -7.02 -16.57
CA LYS A 222 6.19 -5.99 -17.15
C LYS A 222 4.96 -5.74 -16.29
N TYR A 223 4.51 -6.75 -15.55
CA TYR A 223 3.31 -6.69 -14.72
C TYR A 223 3.55 -7.35 -13.35
N LEU A 224 2.95 -6.77 -12.32
CA LEU A 224 2.68 -7.45 -11.06
C LEU A 224 1.24 -7.96 -11.07
N VAL A 225 1.05 -9.23 -10.77
CA VAL A 225 -0.28 -9.85 -10.65
C VAL A 225 -0.51 -10.19 -9.19
N LEU A 226 -1.45 -9.50 -8.56
CA LEU A 226 -1.90 -9.84 -7.21
C LEU A 226 -2.94 -10.94 -7.29
N LYS A 227 -2.85 -11.92 -6.40
CA LYS A 227 -3.81 -13.02 -6.27
C LYS A 227 -4.21 -13.23 -4.82
N ALA A 228 -5.49 -13.46 -4.56
CA ALA A 228 -5.98 -13.75 -3.21
C ALA A 228 -7.29 -14.53 -3.25
N GLN A 229 -7.59 -15.26 -2.17
CA GLN A 229 -8.95 -15.75 -1.93
C GLN A 229 -9.86 -14.55 -1.56
N THR A 230 -11.02 -14.45 -2.19
CA THR A 230 -11.94 -13.33 -2.03
C THR A 230 -13.39 -13.78 -1.87
N ASN A 231 -14.15 -13.06 -1.04
CA ASN A 231 -15.57 -13.26 -0.86
C ASN A 231 -16.20 -11.95 -0.36
N ASN A 232 -16.99 -11.30 -1.20
CA ASN A 232 -17.67 -10.05 -0.89
C ASN A 232 -19.04 -10.25 -0.22
N SER A 233 -19.48 -11.51 -0.03
CA SER A 233 -20.76 -11.85 0.60
C SER A 233 -20.63 -12.18 2.09
N LYS A 234 -19.52 -12.78 2.52
CA LYS A 234 -19.28 -13.19 3.92
C LYS A 234 -17.81 -13.50 4.20
N ASP A 235 -17.45 -13.48 5.48
CA ASP A 235 -16.11 -13.83 6.01
C ASP A 235 -15.84 -15.34 6.03
N GLU A 236 -16.01 -16.00 4.89
CA GLU A 236 -15.76 -17.43 4.73
C GLU A 236 -15.09 -17.70 3.39
N LEU A 237 -14.08 -18.57 3.38
CA LEU A 237 -13.46 -19.02 2.14
C LEU A 237 -14.50 -19.73 1.26
N LYS A 238 -14.40 -19.55 -0.07
CA LYS A 238 -15.24 -20.29 -1.01
C LYS A 238 -14.65 -21.67 -1.27
N GLU A 239 -15.49 -22.69 -1.34
CA GLU A 239 -15.06 -24.05 -1.68
C GLU A 239 -14.56 -24.16 -3.13
N GLU A 240 -15.12 -23.37 -4.06
CA GLU A 240 -14.68 -23.29 -5.47
C GLU A 240 -14.61 -21.84 -5.96
N ASN A 241 -13.68 -21.56 -6.89
CA ASN A 241 -13.52 -20.25 -7.56
C ASN A 241 -13.38 -19.05 -6.60
N GLY A 242 -12.73 -19.26 -5.45
CA GLY A 242 -12.47 -18.20 -4.48
C GLY A 242 -11.30 -17.29 -4.85
N GLU A 243 -10.38 -17.76 -5.68
CA GLU A 243 -9.21 -16.97 -6.09
C GLU A 243 -9.59 -15.90 -7.11
N THR A 244 -9.28 -14.65 -6.78
CA THR A 244 -9.36 -13.51 -7.70
C THR A 244 -7.95 -13.01 -8.00
N SER A 245 -7.75 -12.47 -9.20
CA SER A 245 -6.50 -11.85 -9.59
C SER A 245 -6.71 -10.47 -10.20
N VAL A 246 -5.73 -9.59 -10.01
CA VAL A 246 -5.69 -8.26 -10.59
C VAL A 246 -4.28 -7.93 -11.05
N GLU A 247 -4.18 -7.30 -12.22
CA GLU A 247 -2.91 -7.00 -12.86
C GLU A 247 -2.61 -5.50 -12.82
N TYR A 248 -1.36 -5.17 -12.51
CA TYR A 248 -0.82 -3.81 -12.52
C TYR A 248 0.42 -3.76 -13.41
N ASP A 249 0.53 -2.73 -14.25
CA ASP A 249 1.79 -2.44 -14.93
C ASP A 249 2.89 -2.24 -13.89
N TYR A 250 4.06 -2.80 -14.16
CA TYR A 250 5.24 -2.53 -13.36
C TYR A 250 5.81 -1.17 -13.77
N ALA A 251 5.84 -0.22 -12.85
CA ALA A 251 6.10 1.19 -13.14
C ALA A 251 7.57 1.50 -13.49
N PHE A 252 8.47 0.52 -13.36
CA PHE A 252 9.92 0.73 -13.52
C PHE A 252 10.47 -0.10 -14.67
N THR A 253 11.37 0.51 -15.42
CA THR A 253 12.11 -0.16 -16.49
C THR A 253 13.50 -0.58 -16.01
N GLU A 254 14.16 -1.42 -16.80
CA GLU A 254 15.58 -1.74 -16.65
C GLU A 254 16.46 -0.49 -16.67
#